data_AF-A0A2H5XDF0-F1
#
_entry.id   AF-A0A2H5XDF0-F1
#
_cell.length_a   1.000
_cell.length_b   1.000
_cell.length_c   1.000
_cell.angle_alpha   90.00
_cell.angle_beta   90.00
_cell.angle_gamma   90.00
#
_symmetry.space_group_name_H-M   'P 1'
#
loop_
_entity.id
_entity.type
_entity.pdbx_description
1 polymer ?
#
loop_
_entity_poly.entity_id
_entity_poly.type
_entity_poly.pdbx_seq_one_letter_code
_entity_poly.pdbx_strand_id
1 'polypeptide(L)'
;MPKGMVITVGVGSGIEHGIALSIQKFNPDFVIFLVTQQSKATLGRIEQAAKELRVQLPPYDLVEVSDENDVQKAYEAAVEAIRKLCEKGIAPTNTAVDYTTGTKPMSAGALYAGITENCADVVYVAGERDKNGRVISGTEKFLSLRPNELFARRCLIEAVRLFNAWQFPAARQILEEFLRPFPPDRVAQLFPQLDSLRKLCDAYQAWDAFDHIKAKEAFDAVDKTIIQQWSSAEKQIADNKGWVNRLARNLQSPNLSQRLCKELLVDLWANALRRIEEKRFVDAVARLYRLCELIAQFRLWHQHEIDTSDVDMSKVPESVKEKLERYRNEKGKVQIPLQTSYELLAALGDEIGEEWDNPELKHAISARNCSIAAHGLEPVSDEVAEKLKGAVEPLLRKVVPDLGRQIPNAEFPSLQP
;
A
#
# COMPACT_ATOMS: atom_id res chain seq x y z
N MET A 1 -24.71 10.38 -15.47
CA MET A 1 -24.39 8.94 -15.54
C MET A 1 -25.66 8.16 -15.23
N PRO A 2 -25.95 7.06 -15.92
CA PRO A 2 -27.16 6.28 -15.66
C PRO A 2 -27.11 5.67 -14.25
N LYS A 3 -28.26 5.60 -13.59
CA LYS A 3 -28.45 5.10 -12.23
C LYS A 3 -29.23 3.79 -12.23
N GLY A 4 -28.80 2.86 -11.39
CA GLY A 4 -29.46 1.57 -11.21
C GLY A 4 -30.01 1.41 -9.81
N MET A 5 -31.03 0.58 -9.66
CA MET A 5 -31.56 0.25 -8.34
C MET A 5 -31.91 -1.22 -8.24
N VAL A 6 -31.42 -1.89 -7.20
CA VAL A 6 -31.80 -3.26 -6.85
C VAL A 6 -32.77 -3.19 -5.68
N ILE A 7 -33.93 -3.84 -5.77
CA ILE A 7 -34.98 -3.73 -4.75
C ILE A 7 -35.45 -5.13 -4.36
N THR A 8 -35.37 -5.48 -3.07
CA THR A 8 -36.00 -6.70 -2.55
C THR A 8 -37.52 -6.56 -2.47
N VAL A 9 -38.25 -7.59 -2.92
CA VAL A 9 -39.72 -7.58 -2.97
C VAL A 9 -40.30 -8.66 -2.05
N GLY A 10 -41.15 -8.25 -1.11
CA GLY A 10 -41.90 -9.15 -0.24
C GLY A 10 -43.32 -9.47 -0.72
N VAL A 11 -44.06 -10.19 0.12
CA VAL A 11 -45.48 -10.53 -0.12
C VAL A 11 -46.47 -9.70 0.72
N GLY A 12 -45.98 -8.95 1.72
CA GLY A 12 -46.82 -8.16 2.62
C GLY A 12 -47.74 -7.16 1.90
N SER A 13 -48.87 -6.81 2.53
CA SER A 13 -49.73 -5.72 2.05
C SER A 13 -49.19 -4.36 2.50
N GLY A 14 -49.30 -3.33 1.64
CA GLY A 14 -48.84 -1.97 1.93
C GLY A 14 -47.36 -1.71 1.63
N ILE A 15 -46.62 -2.70 1.15
CA ILE A 15 -45.19 -2.55 0.81
C ILE A 15 -44.99 -1.86 -0.55
N GLU A 16 -45.97 -1.97 -1.44
CA GLU A 16 -45.96 -1.40 -2.79
C GLU A 16 -45.76 0.11 -2.83
N HIS A 17 -46.34 0.84 -1.86
CA HIS A 17 -46.19 2.30 -1.74
C HIS A 17 -44.74 2.67 -1.37
N GLY A 18 -44.13 1.94 -0.44
CA GLY A 18 -42.73 2.15 -0.05
C GLY A 18 -41.77 1.93 -1.23
N ILE A 19 -41.98 0.88 -2.02
CA ILE A 19 -41.18 0.59 -3.22
C ILE A 19 -41.33 1.69 -4.27
N ALA A 20 -42.57 2.11 -4.56
CA ALA A 20 -42.83 3.18 -5.53
C ALA A 20 -42.21 4.53 -5.09
N LEU A 21 -42.28 4.86 -3.80
CA LEU A 21 -41.64 6.04 -3.24
C LEU A 21 -40.10 5.95 -3.34
N SER A 22 -39.53 4.78 -3.08
CA SER A 22 -38.09 4.56 -3.18
C SER A 22 -37.57 4.83 -4.60
N ILE A 23 -38.28 4.31 -5.60
CA ILE A 23 -38.01 4.57 -7.03
C ILE A 23 -38.15 6.06 -7.34
N GLN A 24 -39.21 6.71 -6.86
CA GLN A 24 -39.42 8.15 -7.07
C GLN A 24 -38.28 9.00 -6.50
N LYS A 25 -37.82 8.68 -5.28
CA LYS A 25 -36.81 9.46 -4.57
C LYS A 25 -35.41 9.25 -5.14
N PHE A 26 -35.04 8.01 -5.46
CA PHE A 26 -33.73 7.72 -6.02
C PHE A 26 -33.63 8.10 -7.52
N ASN A 27 -34.77 8.02 -8.24
CA ASN A 27 -34.91 8.28 -9.67
C ASN A 27 -33.93 7.46 -10.54
N PRO A 28 -34.02 6.11 -10.52
CA PRO A 28 -33.16 5.24 -11.33
C PRO A 28 -33.59 5.18 -12.80
N ASP A 29 -32.64 4.95 -13.68
CA ASP A 29 -32.87 4.69 -15.12
C ASP A 29 -33.23 3.22 -15.39
N PHE A 30 -32.83 2.30 -14.50
CA PHE A 30 -33.16 0.88 -14.58
C PHE A 30 -33.32 0.26 -13.19
N VAL A 31 -34.28 -0.64 -13.02
CA VAL A 31 -34.54 -1.35 -11.76
C VAL A 31 -34.36 -2.85 -11.93
N ILE A 32 -33.82 -3.55 -10.93
CA ILE A 32 -33.90 -5.00 -10.83
C ILE A 32 -34.60 -5.39 -9.54
N PHE A 33 -35.72 -6.09 -9.67
CA PHE A 33 -36.46 -6.61 -8.52
C PHE A 33 -35.93 -7.99 -8.13
N LEU A 34 -35.52 -8.14 -6.87
CA LEU A 34 -35.22 -9.43 -6.25
C LEU A 34 -36.52 -10.03 -5.72
N VAL A 35 -37.00 -11.07 -6.38
CA VAL A 35 -38.32 -11.67 -6.14
C VAL A 35 -38.20 -13.15 -5.77
N THR A 36 -39.03 -13.64 -4.87
CA THR A 36 -39.39 -15.06 -4.83
C THR A 36 -40.52 -15.38 -5.80
N GLN A 37 -40.77 -16.67 -6.08
CA GLN A 37 -41.93 -17.11 -6.87
C GLN A 37 -43.25 -16.51 -6.37
N GLN A 38 -43.43 -16.42 -5.05
CA GLN A 38 -44.65 -15.86 -4.45
C GLN A 38 -44.72 -14.34 -4.61
N SER A 39 -43.60 -13.64 -4.41
CA SER A 39 -43.55 -12.17 -4.48
C SER A 39 -43.70 -11.61 -5.91
N LYS A 40 -43.55 -12.41 -6.97
CA LYS A 40 -43.80 -11.99 -8.36
C LYS A 40 -45.20 -11.39 -8.54
N ALA A 41 -46.19 -11.93 -7.84
CA ALA A 41 -47.55 -11.41 -7.86
C ALA A 41 -47.68 -9.99 -7.25
N THR A 42 -46.71 -9.55 -6.44
CA THR A 42 -46.66 -8.19 -5.87
C THR A 42 -46.34 -7.12 -6.91
N LEU A 43 -45.73 -7.46 -8.05
CA LEU A 43 -45.34 -6.50 -9.09
C LEU A 43 -46.54 -5.70 -9.63
N GLY A 44 -47.69 -6.35 -9.86
CA GLY A 44 -48.90 -5.65 -10.30
C GLY A 44 -49.41 -4.63 -9.28
N ARG A 45 -49.22 -4.89 -7.98
CA ARG A 45 -49.55 -3.92 -6.91
C ARG A 45 -48.57 -2.75 -6.89
N ILE A 46 -47.29 -3.00 -7.15
CA ILE A 46 -46.26 -1.95 -7.28
C ILE A 46 -46.58 -1.03 -8.46
N GLU A 47 -46.96 -1.58 -9.62
CA GLU A 47 -47.40 -0.80 -10.78
C GLU A 47 -48.62 0.05 -10.50
N GLN A 48 -49.61 -0.50 -9.79
CA GLN A 48 -50.80 0.24 -9.39
C GLN A 48 -50.45 1.38 -8.43
N ALA A 49 -49.67 1.11 -7.39
CA ALA A 49 -49.22 2.12 -6.44
C ALA A 49 -48.41 3.23 -7.11
N ALA A 50 -47.53 2.88 -8.07
CA ALA A 50 -46.79 3.85 -8.85
C ALA A 50 -47.71 4.78 -9.67
N LYS A 51 -48.77 4.24 -10.29
CA LYS A 51 -49.79 5.06 -10.99
C LYS A 51 -50.53 5.99 -10.05
N GLU A 52 -50.95 5.49 -8.89
CA GLU A 52 -51.64 6.29 -7.86
C GLU A 52 -50.77 7.45 -7.36
N LEU A 53 -49.47 7.20 -7.17
CA LEU A 53 -48.48 8.19 -6.75
C LEU A 53 -47.91 9.04 -7.90
N ARG A 54 -48.37 8.83 -9.15
CA ARG A 54 -47.85 9.48 -10.37
C ARG A 54 -46.34 9.33 -10.54
N VAL A 55 -45.82 8.15 -10.18
CA VAL A 55 -44.42 7.75 -10.37
C VAL A 55 -44.34 6.96 -11.68
N GLN A 56 -43.47 7.41 -12.59
CA GLN A 56 -43.14 6.63 -13.78
C GLN A 56 -42.17 5.51 -13.38
N LEU A 57 -42.60 4.26 -13.52
CA LEU A 57 -41.69 3.13 -13.33
C LEU A 57 -40.70 3.07 -14.49
N PRO A 58 -39.39 2.99 -14.21
CA PRO A 58 -38.37 2.76 -15.24
C PRO A 58 -38.46 1.33 -15.78
N PRO A 59 -37.77 1.02 -16.89
CA PRO A 59 -37.55 -0.36 -17.32
C PRO A 59 -36.96 -1.21 -16.19
N TYR A 60 -37.42 -2.46 -16.06
CA TYR A 60 -36.95 -3.36 -15.03
C TYR A 60 -36.79 -4.80 -15.49
N ASP A 61 -35.88 -5.52 -14.83
CA ASP A 61 -35.71 -6.97 -14.92
C ASP A 61 -35.96 -7.63 -13.56
N LEU A 62 -36.08 -8.96 -13.55
CA LEU A 62 -36.26 -9.76 -12.34
C LEU A 62 -35.04 -10.66 -12.12
N VAL A 63 -34.66 -10.81 -10.85
CA VAL A 63 -33.77 -11.88 -10.41
C VAL A 63 -34.48 -12.65 -9.31
N GLU A 64 -34.50 -13.97 -9.44
CA GLU A 64 -35.21 -14.83 -8.51
C GLU A 64 -34.33 -15.22 -7.32
N VAL A 65 -34.84 -15.07 -6.10
CA VAL A 65 -34.26 -15.66 -4.89
C VAL A 65 -34.90 -17.03 -4.69
N SER A 66 -34.11 -18.09 -4.85
CA SER A 66 -34.62 -19.48 -4.84
C SER A 66 -35.14 -19.92 -3.47
N ASP A 67 -34.59 -19.35 -2.38
CA ASP A 67 -35.06 -19.56 -1.01
C ASP A 67 -34.97 -18.24 -0.21
N GLU A 68 -36.12 -17.69 0.18
CA GLU A 68 -36.21 -16.46 0.98
C GLU A 68 -35.72 -16.60 2.42
N ASN A 69 -35.51 -17.82 2.91
CA ASN A 69 -34.98 -18.07 4.25
C ASN A 69 -33.46 -18.27 4.27
N ASP A 70 -32.83 -18.35 3.10
CA ASP A 70 -31.38 -18.49 2.95
C ASP A 70 -30.74 -17.14 2.59
N VAL A 71 -29.99 -16.59 3.54
CA VAL A 71 -29.28 -15.31 3.38
C VAL A 71 -28.20 -15.37 2.30
N GLN A 72 -27.56 -16.54 2.10
CA GLN A 72 -26.53 -16.70 1.07
C GLN A 72 -27.16 -16.69 -0.32
N LYS A 73 -28.32 -17.35 -0.50
CA LYS A 73 -29.05 -17.31 -1.77
C LYS A 73 -29.56 -15.91 -2.10
N ALA A 74 -30.04 -15.17 -1.10
CA ALA A 74 -30.39 -13.77 -1.27
C ALA A 74 -29.20 -12.89 -1.66
N TYR A 75 -28.04 -13.10 -1.05
CA TYR A 75 -26.79 -12.41 -1.41
C TYR A 75 -26.37 -12.72 -2.85
N GLU A 76 -26.32 -13.99 -3.24
CA GLU A 76 -25.95 -14.43 -4.59
C GLU A 76 -26.87 -13.79 -5.66
N ALA A 77 -28.19 -13.76 -5.40
CA ALA A 77 -29.16 -13.10 -6.28
C ALA A 77 -28.95 -11.58 -6.36
N ALA A 78 -28.64 -10.92 -5.23
CA ALA A 78 -28.35 -9.50 -5.21
C ALA A 78 -27.07 -9.15 -5.99
N VAL A 79 -26.02 -9.96 -5.87
CA VAL A 79 -24.78 -9.82 -6.67
C VAL A 79 -25.07 -10.02 -8.15
N GLU A 80 -25.88 -11.03 -8.52
CA GLU A 80 -26.31 -11.22 -9.91
C GLU A 80 -27.06 -10.00 -10.45
N ALA A 81 -27.96 -9.41 -9.67
CA ALA A 81 -28.67 -8.19 -10.04
C ALA A 81 -27.72 -7.02 -10.27
N ILE A 82 -26.77 -6.78 -9.35
CA ILE A 82 -25.76 -5.72 -9.52
C ILE A 82 -24.92 -5.97 -10.78
N ARG A 83 -24.56 -7.23 -11.07
CA ARG A 83 -23.84 -7.58 -12.31
C ARG A 83 -24.66 -7.29 -13.57
N LYS A 84 -25.96 -7.60 -13.58
CA LYS A 84 -26.86 -7.27 -14.71
C LYS A 84 -26.98 -5.77 -14.94
N LEU A 85 -26.95 -4.96 -13.88
CA LEU A 85 -26.87 -3.50 -14.03
C LEU A 85 -25.54 -3.06 -14.66
N CYS A 86 -24.42 -3.69 -14.26
CA CYS A 86 -23.11 -3.44 -14.87
C CYS A 86 -23.08 -3.81 -16.36
N GLU A 87 -23.69 -4.93 -16.75
CA GLU A 87 -23.86 -5.36 -18.14
C GLU A 87 -24.64 -4.32 -18.98
N LYS A 88 -25.48 -3.50 -18.33
CA LYS A 88 -26.21 -2.37 -18.94
C LYS A 88 -25.45 -1.03 -18.87
N GLY A 89 -24.19 -1.03 -18.46
CA GLY A 89 -23.35 0.17 -18.35
C GLY A 89 -23.58 1.01 -17.08
N ILE A 90 -24.25 0.44 -16.06
CA ILE A 90 -24.47 1.10 -14.78
C ILE A 90 -23.47 0.55 -13.75
N ALA A 91 -22.48 1.35 -13.39
CA ALA A 91 -21.46 0.96 -12.40
C ALA A 91 -22.06 0.85 -10.98
N PRO A 92 -21.50 -0.01 -10.09
CA PRO A 92 -21.97 -0.12 -8.71
C PRO A 92 -21.97 1.23 -7.96
N THR A 93 -20.98 2.08 -8.21
CA THR A 93 -20.91 3.45 -7.64
C THR A 93 -22.02 4.40 -8.09
N ASN A 94 -22.90 3.97 -9.01
CA ASN A 94 -24.13 4.65 -9.42
C ASN A 94 -25.41 3.82 -9.12
N THR A 95 -25.28 2.74 -8.33
CA THR A 95 -26.37 1.81 -7.99
C THR A 95 -26.79 1.96 -6.53
N ALA A 96 -28.10 1.97 -6.27
CA ALA A 96 -28.64 1.83 -4.92
C ALA A 96 -29.19 0.42 -4.68
N VAL A 97 -29.07 -0.07 -3.44
CA VAL A 97 -29.72 -1.31 -3.01
C VAL A 97 -30.76 -1.01 -1.94
N ASP A 98 -32.03 -1.18 -2.29
CA ASP A 98 -33.16 -1.05 -1.40
C ASP A 98 -33.50 -2.41 -0.77
N TYR A 99 -33.26 -2.51 0.53
CA TYR A 99 -33.49 -3.71 1.33
C TYR A 99 -34.72 -3.58 2.25
N THR A 100 -35.62 -2.63 1.96
CA THR A 100 -36.79 -2.29 2.78
C THR A 100 -37.74 -3.46 2.96
N THR A 101 -38.01 -4.21 1.89
CA THR A 101 -39.04 -5.25 1.87
C THR A 101 -38.44 -6.64 1.60
N GLY A 102 -39.24 -7.68 1.65
CA GLY A 102 -38.77 -9.07 1.63
C GLY A 102 -38.62 -9.64 3.03
N THR A 103 -38.20 -10.90 3.11
CA THR A 103 -37.89 -11.54 4.39
C THR A 103 -36.62 -10.95 4.99
N LYS A 104 -36.38 -11.19 6.29
CA LYS A 104 -35.14 -10.73 6.95
C LYS A 104 -33.88 -11.26 6.25
N PRO A 105 -33.80 -12.55 5.84
CA PRO A 105 -32.64 -13.04 5.08
C PRO A 105 -32.48 -12.37 3.72
N MET A 106 -33.57 -12.08 3.00
CA MET A 106 -33.51 -11.32 1.75
C MET A 106 -32.91 -9.92 1.95
N SER A 107 -33.45 -9.16 2.90
CA SER A 107 -32.95 -7.83 3.23
C SER A 107 -31.48 -7.86 3.66
N ALA A 108 -31.09 -8.83 4.50
CA ALA A 108 -29.71 -8.98 4.96
C ALA A 108 -28.74 -9.31 3.81
N GLY A 109 -29.12 -10.24 2.92
CA GLY A 109 -28.31 -10.61 1.75
C GLY A 109 -28.14 -9.46 0.77
N ALA A 110 -29.22 -8.71 0.49
CA ALA A 110 -29.17 -7.54 -0.38
C ALA A 110 -28.33 -6.40 0.22
N LEU A 111 -28.53 -6.07 1.51
CA LEU A 111 -27.71 -5.09 2.20
C LEU A 111 -26.23 -5.47 2.16
N TYR A 112 -25.92 -6.74 2.43
CA TYR A 112 -24.54 -7.23 2.40
C TYR A 112 -23.93 -7.12 1.00
N ALA A 113 -24.67 -7.50 -0.05
CA ALA A 113 -24.24 -7.33 -1.44
C ALA A 113 -24.00 -5.86 -1.82
N GLY A 114 -24.90 -4.95 -1.42
CA GLY A 114 -24.73 -3.51 -1.67
C GLY A 114 -23.44 -2.96 -1.05
N ILE A 115 -23.06 -3.45 0.13
CA ILE A 115 -21.79 -3.08 0.77
C ILE A 115 -20.61 -3.76 0.05
N THR A 116 -20.63 -5.07 -0.16
CA THR A 116 -19.44 -5.78 -0.70
C THR A 116 -19.11 -5.39 -2.13
N GLU A 117 -20.13 -5.06 -2.94
CA GLU A 117 -20.01 -4.62 -4.34
C GLU A 117 -19.80 -3.10 -4.49
N ASN A 118 -19.59 -2.37 -3.37
CA ASN A 118 -19.33 -0.93 -3.38
C ASN A 118 -20.44 -0.11 -4.08
N CYS A 119 -21.70 -0.45 -3.80
CA CYS A 119 -22.84 0.31 -4.29
C CYS A 119 -22.88 1.72 -3.70
N ALA A 120 -23.43 2.67 -4.47
CA ALA A 120 -23.49 4.08 -4.10
C ALA A 120 -24.21 4.29 -2.77
N ASP A 121 -25.36 3.64 -2.62
CA ASP A 121 -26.30 3.86 -1.53
C ASP A 121 -26.96 2.53 -1.13
N VAL A 122 -27.17 2.35 0.17
CA VAL A 122 -28.10 1.35 0.71
C VAL A 122 -29.32 2.08 1.26
N VAL A 123 -30.50 1.64 0.85
CA VAL A 123 -31.76 2.35 1.03
C VAL A 123 -32.70 1.55 1.93
N TYR A 124 -33.33 2.26 2.86
CA TYR A 124 -34.38 1.73 3.71
C TYR A 124 -35.51 2.76 3.84
N VAL A 125 -36.73 2.37 3.51
CA VAL A 125 -37.93 3.19 3.69
C VAL A 125 -38.54 2.88 5.06
N ALA A 126 -38.37 3.81 5.99
CA ALA A 126 -38.99 3.77 7.31
C ALA A 126 -40.38 4.41 7.29
N GLY A 127 -41.13 4.34 8.38
CA GLY A 127 -42.37 5.10 8.58
C GLY A 127 -43.04 4.77 9.91
N GLU A 128 -44.10 5.49 10.25
CA GLU A 128 -44.90 5.19 11.44
C GLU A 128 -45.58 3.83 11.27
N ARG A 129 -45.64 3.03 12.34
CA ARG A 129 -46.16 1.67 12.26
C ARG A 129 -47.55 1.57 12.88
N ASP A 130 -48.45 0.87 12.21
CA ASP A 130 -49.74 0.49 12.77
C ASP A 130 -49.57 -0.54 13.91
N LYS A 131 -50.68 -0.90 14.55
CA LYS A 131 -50.73 -1.92 15.61
C LYS A 131 -50.21 -3.31 15.19
N ASN A 132 -50.07 -3.57 13.89
CA ASN A 132 -49.56 -4.81 13.33
C ASN A 132 -48.09 -4.68 12.87
N GLY A 133 -47.44 -3.55 13.15
CA GLY A 133 -46.07 -3.28 12.77
C GLY A 133 -45.88 -2.90 11.30
N ARG A 134 -46.95 -2.60 10.55
CA ARG A 134 -46.88 -2.20 9.13
C ARG A 134 -46.72 -0.69 9.00
N VAL A 135 -45.92 -0.25 8.04
CA VAL A 135 -45.77 1.19 7.77
C VAL A 135 -47.10 1.76 7.29
N ILE A 136 -47.54 2.86 7.90
CA ILE A 136 -48.75 3.58 7.53
C ILE A 136 -48.47 4.39 6.27
N SER A 137 -49.26 4.18 5.22
CA SER A 137 -49.13 4.91 3.97
C SER A 137 -49.24 6.43 4.16
N GLY A 138 -48.29 7.18 3.59
CA GLY A 138 -48.14 8.62 3.76
C GLY A 138 -47.17 9.04 4.87
N THR A 139 -46.67 8.10 5.69
CA THR A 139 -45.69 8.38 6.77
C THR A 139 -44.27 7.95 6.42
N GLU A 140 -44.06 7.49 5.19
CA GLU A 140 -42.79 6.92 4.74
C GLU A 140 -41.66 7.96 4.75
N LYS A 141 -40.48 7.54 5.21
CA LYS A 141 -39.23 8.31 5.22
C LYS A 141 -38.15 7.53 4.50
N PHE A 142 -37.67 8.08 3.39
CA PHE A 142 -36.57 7.53 2.61
C PHE A 142 -35.24 7.77 3.35
N LEU A 143 -34.61 6.70 3.84
CA LEU A 143 -33.29 6.75 4.44
C LEU A 143 -32.29 6.15 3.45
N SER A 144 -31.37 6.99 2.98
CA SER A 144 -30.24 6.57 2.13
C SER A 144 -28.97 6.72 2.94
N LEU A 145 -28.19 5.64 3.01
CA LEU A 145 -26.88 5.65 3.65
C LEU A 145 -25.84 5.28 2.60
N ARG A 146 -24.84 6.14 2.42
CA ARG A 146 -23.55 5.71 1.88
C ARG A 146 -22.75 5.13 3.04
N PRO A 147 -22.37 3.84 3.04
CA PRO A 147 -21.65 3.23 4.15
C PRO A 147 -20.16 3.61 4.12
N ASN A 148 -19.85 4.91 3.95
CA ASN A 148 -18.51 5.45 3.81
C ASN A 148 -17.60 5.04 4.97
N GLU A 149 -18.13 4.93 6.19
CA GLU A 149 -17.37 4.48 7.36
C GLU A 149 -16.98 2.99 7.27
N LEU A 150 -17.87 2.13 6.75
CA LEU A 150 -17.57 0.72 6.53
C LEU A 150 -16.53 0.55 5.42
N PHE A 151 -16.65 1.33 4.34
CA PHE A 151 -15.69 1.34 3.25
C PHE A 151 -14.34 1.90 3.69
N ALA A 152 -14.33 2.99 4.46
CA ALA A 152 -13.11 3.55 5.04
C ALA A 152 -12.41 2.54 5.94
N ARG A 153 -13.16 1.83 6.80
CA ARG A 153 -12.60 0.77 7.66
C ARG A 153 -11.99 -0.37 6.85
N ARG A 154 -12.66 -0.86 5.80
CA ARG A 154 -12.12 -1.90 4.92
C ARG A 154 -10.85 -1.41 4.20
N CYS A 155 -10.88 -0.20 3.67
CA CYS A 155 -9.74 0.44 3.01
C CYS A 155 -8.55 0.59 3.97
N LEU A 156 -8.80 1.02 5.22
CA LEU A 156 -7.79 1.15 6.26
C LEU A 156 -7.08 -0.17 6.55
N ILE A 157 -7.85 -1.23 6.81
CA ILE A 157 -7.32 -2.56 7.12
C ILE A 157 -6.42 -3.06 5.99
N GLU A 158 -6.88 -2.92 4.75
CA GLU A 158 -6.12 -3.36 3.57
C GLU A 158 -4.88 -2.49 3.33
N ALA A 159 -4.97 -1.18 3.53
CA ALA A 159 -3.84 -0.27 3.37
C ALA A 159 -2.77 -0.49 4.44
N VAL A 160 -3.16 -0.77 5.69
CA VAL A 160 -2.24 -1.15 6.77
C VAL A 160 -1.55 -2.47 6.45
N ARG A 161 -2.29 -3.47 5.94
CA ARG A 161 -1.71 -4.75 5.50
C ARG A 161 -0.65 -4.55 4.42
N LEU A 162 -0.94 -3.72 3.41
CA LEU A 162 0.00 -3.39 2.33
C LEU A 162 1.20 -2.57 2.83
N PHE A 163 0.98 -1.61 3.73
CA PHE A 163 2.05 -0.82 4.34
C PHE A 163 3.02 -1.71 5.12
N ASN A 164 2.51 -2.61 5.96
CA ASN A 164 3.33 -3.54 6.75
C ASN A 164 4.08 -4.55 5.88
N ALA A 165 3.60 -4.81 4.66
CA ALA A 165 4.29 -5.60 3.63
C ALA A 165 5.21 -4.76 2.72
N TRP A 166 5.51 -3.51 3.11
CA TRP A 166 6.32 -2.53 2.37
C TRP A 166 5.84 -2.22 0.94
N GLN A 167 4.57 -2.50 0.64
CA GLN A 167 3.91 -2.17 -0.62
C GLN A 167 3.30 -0.77 -0.57
N PHE A 168 4.11 0.23 -0.19
CA PHE A 168 3.65 1.61 -0.01
C PHE A 168 2.93 2.21 -1.23
N PRO A 169 3.39 1.99 -2.49
CA PRO A 169 2.66 2.49 -3.66
C PRO A 169 1.26 1.89 -3.77
N ALA A 170 1.10 0.60 -3.48
CA ALA A 170 -0.20 -0.08 -3.54
C ALA A 170 -1.12 0.39 -2.41
N ALA A 171 -0.59 0.52 -1.18
CA ALA A 171 -1.31 1.08 -0.05
C ALA A 171 -1.81 2.51 -0.36
N ARG A 172 -0.93 3.35 -0.91
CA ARG A 172 -1.27 4.71 -1.34
C ARG A 172 -2.35 4.72 -2.41
N GLN A 173 -2.26 3.86 -3.42
CA GLN A 173 -3.23 3.80 -4.51
C GLN A 173 -4.64 3.53 -4.00
N ILE A 174 -4.84 2.54 -3.15
CA ILE A 174 -6.18 2.21 -2.63
C ILE A 174 -6.75 3.32 -1.74
N LEU A 175 -5.90 4.01 -0.98
CA LEU A 175 -6.30 5.18 -0.18
C LEU A 175 -6.73 6.32 -1.09
N GLU A 176 -5.97 6.62 -2.14
CA GLU A 176 -6.30 7.67 -3.10
C GLU A 176 -7.57 7.37 -3.88
N GLU A 177 -7.80 6.13 -4.30
CA GLU A 177 -9.03 5.71 -4.98
C GLU A 177 -10.25 5.92 -4.10
N PHE A 178 -10.17 5.56 -2.80
CA PHE A 178 -11.25 5.80 -1.85
C PHE A 178 -11.47 7.29 -1.55
N LEU A 179 -10.38 8.07 -1.39
CA LEU A 179 -10.46 9.47 -0.99
C LEU A 179 -10.83 10.43 -2.14
N ARG A 180 -10.56 10.05 -3.40
CA ARG A 180 -10.77 10.88 -4.60
C ARG A 180 -12.17 11.52 -4.72
N PRO A 181 -13.28 10.85 -4.38
CA PRO A 181 -14.62 11.44 -4.49
C PRO A 181 -14.92 12.54 -3.47
N PHE A 182 -14.09 12.70 -2.42
CA PHE A 182 -14.32 13.66 -1.35
C PHE A 182 -13.55 14.97 -1.60
N PRO A 183 -14.07 16.13 -1.16
CA PRO A 183 -13.36 17.41 -1.26
C PRO A 183 -12.00 17.34 -0.54
N PRO A 184 -10.88 17.68 -1.19
CA PRO A 184 -9.54 17.52 -0.61
C PRO A 184 -9.33 18.24 0.74
N ASP A 185 -9.96 19.40 0.94
CA ASP A 185 -9.93 20.20 2.16
C ASP A 185 -10.71 19.56 3.33
N ARG A 186 -11.59 18.60 3.04
CA ARG A 186 -12.42 17.88 4.02
C ARG A 186 -11.89 16.49 4.36
N VAL A 187 -10.99 15.93 3.56
CA VAL A 187 -10.47 14.56 3.72
C VAL A 187 -9.88 14.32 5.11
N ALA A 188 -9.01 15.21 5.58
CA ALA A 188 -8.37 15.05 6.89
C ALA A 188 -9.38 15.11 8.06
N GLN A 189 -10.50 15.83 7.90
CA GLN A 189 -11.57 15.88 8.90
C GLN A 189 -12.46 14.63 8.85
N LEU A 190 -12.81 14.17 7.64
CA LEU A 190 -13.74 13.06 7.44
C LEU A 190 -13.09 11.69 7.67
N PHE A 191 -11.84 11.54 7.24
CA PHE A 191 -11.09 10.28 7.25
C PHE A 191 -9.66 10.49 7.77
N PRO A 192 -9.49 10.97 9.01
CA PRO A 192 -8.17 11.30 9.55
C PRO A 192 -7.21 10.11 9.49
N GLN A 193 -7.69 8.89 9.75
CA GLN A 193 -6.83 7.71 9.71
C GLN A 193 -6.29 7.39 8.32
N LEU A 194 -7.13 7.52 7.28
CA LEU A 194 -6.72 7.27 5.90
C LEU A 194 -5.74 8.33 5.40
N ASP A 195 -5.99 9.61 5.73
CA ASP A 195 -5.08 10.71 5.35
C ASP A 195 -3.71 10.58 6.04
N SER A 196 -3.70 10.27 7.35
CA SER A 196 -2.49 9.99 8.10
C SER A 196 -1.69 8.83 7.50
N LEU A 197 -2.35 7.72 7.15
CA LEU A 197 -1.69 6.56 6.53
C LEU A 197 -1.14 6.89 5.14
N ARG A 198 -1.87 7.69 4.34
CA ARG A 198 -1.40 8.17 3.03
C ARG A 198 -0.10 8.95 3.16
N LYS A 199 0.01 9.86 4.13
CA LYS A 199 1.25 10.61 4.43
C LYS A 199 2.40 9.70 4.86
N LEU A 200 2.12 8.67 5.66
CA LEU A 200 3.12 7.67 6.01
C LEU A 200 3.59 6.88 4.78
N CYS A 201 2.68 6.46 3.90
CA CYS A 201 3.05 5.79 2.64
C CYS A 201 4.02 6.65 1.83
N ASP A 202 3.76 7.95 1.72
CA ASP A 202 4.62 8.88 0.97
C ASP A 202 6.04 8.95 1.53
N ALA A 203 6.14 9.06 2.87
CA ALA A 203 7.41 9.17 3.57
C ALA A 203 8.24 7.87 3.47
N TYR A 204 7.63 6.73 3.78
CA TYR A 204 8.31 5.45 3.76
C TYR A 204 8.61 4.97 2.34
N GLN A 205 7.76 5.25 1.34
CA GLN A 205 8.06 4.95 -0.06
C GLN A 205 9.32 5.69 -0.53
N ALA A 206 9.42 6.99 -0.25
CA ALA A 206 10.58 7.78 -0.65
C ALA A 206 11.85 7.31 0.08
N TRP A 207 11.74 7.00 1.38
CA TRP A 207 12.87 6.49 2.15
C TRP A 207 13.35 5.14 1.63
N ASP A 208 12.42 4.22 1.38
CA ASP A 208 12.71 2.87 0.89
C ASP A 208 13.32 2.84 -0.53
N ALA A 209 13.09 3.90 -1.30
CA ALA A 209 13.73 4.16 -2.59
C ALA A 209 15.10 4.86 -2.49
N PHE A 210 15.62 5.10 -1.29
CA PHE A 210 16.83 5.90 -0.99
C PHE A 210 16.77 7.36 -1.47
N ASP A 211 15.58 7.91 -1.71
CA ASP A 211 15.40 9.34 -1.94
C ASP A 211 15.24 10.04 -0.58
N HIS A 212 16.32 10.09 0.21
CA HIS A 212 16.26 10.58 1.59
C HIS A 212 15.86 12.05 1.69
N ILE A 213 16.13 12.86 0.66
CA ILE A 213 15.72 14.27 0.62
C ILE A 213 14.20 14.36 0.50
N LYS A 214 13.61 13.66 -0.47
CA LYS A 214 12.15 13.59 -0.62
C LYS A 214 11.49 12.91 0.57
N ALA A 215 12.12 11.88 1.14
CA ALA A 215 11.63 11.23 2.34
C ALA A 215 11.56 12.20 3.52
N LYS A 216 12.61 13.01 3.73
CA LYS A 216 12.63 14.07 4.74
C LYS A 216 11.49 15.06 4.53
N GLU A 217 11.29 15.53 3.30
CA GLU A 217 10.19 16.45 2.96
C GLU A 217 8.81 15.83 3.22
N ALA A 218 8.61 14.56 2.84
CA ALA A 218 7.37 13.84 3.12
C ALA A 218 7.15 13.61 4.63
N PHE A 219 8.22 13.33 5.38
CA PHE A 219 8.17 13.23 6.84
C PHE A 219 7.84 14.57 7.52
N ASP A 220 8.07 15.74 6.90
CA ASP A 220 7.63 17.02 7.46
C ASP A 220 6.10 17.10 7.59
N ALA A 221 5.36 16.43 6.70
CA ALA A 221 3.91 16.29 6.77
C ALA A 221 3.43 15.26 7.82
N VAL A 222 4.35 14.48 8.40
CA VAL A 222 4.09 13.52 9.49
C VAL A 222 4.30 14.24 10.83
N ASP A 223 3.24 14.84 11.35
CA ASP A 223 3.27 15.58 12.61
C ASP A 223 3.17 14.65 13.84
N LYS A 224 3.21 15.27 15.03
CA LYS A 224 3.13 14.54 16.31
C LYS A 224 1.81 13.77 16.47
N THR A 225 0.71 14.27 15.91
CA THR A 225 -0.60 13.61 16.00
C THR A 225 -0.62 12.32 15.19
N ILE A 226 -0.04 12.34 13.98
CA ILE A 226 0.11 11.15 13.13
C ILE A 226 1.02 10.13 13.81
N ILE A 227 2.15 10.58 14.38
CA ILE A 227 3.06 9.70 15.13
C ILE A 227 2.31 9.05 16.29
N GLN A 228 1.59 9.82 17.11
CA GLN A 228 0.83 9.27 18.25
C GLN A 228 -0.29 8.33 17.82
N GLN A 229 -0.89 8.55 16.66
CA GLN A 229 -1.94 7.70 16.12
C GLN A 229 -1.41 6.32 15.69
N TRP A 230 -0.21 6.27 15.11
CA TRP A 230 0.32 5.09 14.44
C TRP A 230 1.47 4.39 15.17
N SER A 231 2.10 5.06 16.13
CA SER A 231 3.04 4.44 17.04
C SER A 231 2.28 3.83 18.21
N SER A 232 2.04 2.50 18.18
CA SER A 232 1.92 1.74 19.44
C SER A 232 3.16 2.00 20.28
N ALA A 233 3.08 1.96 21.62
CA ALA A 233 4.06 2.30 22.69
C ALA A 233 5.57 2.54 22.38
N GLU A 234 6.12 1.96 21.31
CA GLU A 234 7.41 2.19 20.68
C GLU A 234 7.43 3.48 19.83
N LYS A 235 8.45 4.33 20.00
CA LYS A 235 8.60 5.62 19.30
C LYS A 235 9.11 5.47 17.85
N GLN A 236 8.86 4.32 17.22
CA GLN A 236 9.51 3.90 15.97
C GLN A 236 9.38 4.92 14.84
N ILE A 237 8.18 5.48 14.60
CA ILE A 237 7.97 6.47 13.52
C ILE A 237 8.75 7.76 13.82
N ALA A 238 8.83 8.18 15.09
CA ALA A 238 9.60 9.35 15.49
C ALA A 238 11.11 9.10 15.32
N ASP A 239 11.58 7.92 15.69
CA ASP A 239 12.98 7.52 15.54
C ASP A 239 13.39 7.43 14.06
N ASN A 240 12.53 6.85 13.23
CA ASN A 240 12.66 6.83 11.77
C ASN A 240 12.72 8.23 11.16
N LYS A 241 11.79 9.12 11.53
CA LYS A 241 11.82 10.53 11.09
C LYS A 241 13.13 11.20 11.49
N GLY A 242 13.61 10.96 12.72
CA GLY A 242 14.90 11.45 13.21
C GLY A 242 16.09 10.90 12.41
N TRP A 243 16.05 9.62 12.07
CA TRP A 243 17.06 8.92 11.26
C TRP A 243 17.15 9.51 9.85
N VAL A 244 16.03 9.60 9.14
CA VAL A 244 15.94 10.17 7.79
C VAL A 244 16.39 11.63 7.77
N ASN A 245 16.02 12.42 8.78
CA ASN A 245 16.46 13.80 8.90
C ASN A 245 17.98 13.95 9.04
N ARG A 246 18.65 13.01 9.74
CA ARG A 246 20.13 13.00 9.84
C ARG A 246 20.75 12.59 8.52
N LEU A 247 20.25 11.53 7.89
CA LEU A 247 20.72 11.05 6.59
C LEU A 247 20.60 12.11 5.50
N ALA A 248 19.44 12.73 5.34
CA ALA A 248 19.21 13.76 4.32
C ALA A 248 20.18 14.93 4.50
N ARG A 249 20.40 15.38 5.73
CA ARG A 249 21.36 16.44 6.05
C ARG A 249 22.79 16.03 5.72
N ASN A 250 23.20 14.82 6.10
CA ASN A 250 24.53 14.29 5.83
C ASN A 250 24.80 14.20 4.33
N LEU A 251 23.84 13.71 3.54
CA LEU A 251 23.94 13.56 2.09
C LEU A 251 24.02 14.90 1.34
N GLN A 252 23.42 15.95 1.88
CA GLN A 252 23.50 17.32 1.34
C GLN A 252 24.77 18.07 1.76
N SER A 253 25.62 17.49 2.63
CA SER A 253 26.85 18.14 3.07
C SER A 253 27.85 18.29 1.92
N PRO A 254 28.57 19.42 1.82
CA PRO A 254 29.69 19.56 0.91
C PRO A 254 30.87 18.63 1.28
N ASN A 255 30.93 18.14 2.53
CA ASN A 255 32.00 17.28 3.00
C ASN A 255 31.70 15.79 2.72
N LEU A 256 32.60 15.12 1.98
CA LEU A 256 32.48 13.69 1.67
C LEU A 256 32.46 12.82 2.93
N SER A 257 33.15 13.20 4.03
CA SER A 257 33.13 12.42 5.28
C SER A 257 31.75 12.37 5.93
N GLN A 258 30.97 13.44 5.76
CA GLN A 258 29.60 13.49 6.26
C GLN A 258 28.65 12.72 5.35
N ARG A 259 28.86 12.78 4.02
CA ARG A 259 28.05 12.01 3.07
C ARG A 259 28.26 10.49 3.20
N LEU A 260 29.52 10.05 3.33
CA LEU A 260 29.89 8.67 3.66
C LEU A 260 29.73 8.44 5.16
N CYS A 261 28.50 8.47 5.66
CA CYS A 261 28.18 8.26 7.07
C CYS A 261 27.78 6.80 7.36
N LYS A 262 27.89 6.41 8.64
CA LYS A 262 27.52 5.06 9.10
C LYS A 262 26.03 4.79 8.89
N GLU A 263 25.21 5.82 9.07
CA GLU A 263 23.77 5.73 8.86
C GLU A 263 23.44 5.25 7.45
N LEU A 264 24.18 5.69 6.42
CA LEU A 264 23.95 5.27 5.04
C LEU A 264 24.21 3.77 4.86
N LEU A 265 25.26 3.24 5.51
CA LEU A 265 25.60 1.82 5.47
C LEU A 265 24.52 0.98 6.16
N VAL A 266 24.06 1.43 7.33
CA VAL A 266 23.00 0.76 8.11
C VAL A 266 21.67 0.79 7.35
N ASP A 267 21.34 1.92 6.71
CA ASP A 267 20.10 2.08 5.94
C ASP A 267 20.05 1.13 4.73
N LEU A 268 21.17 1.03 4.01
CA LEU A 268 21.30 0.11 2.87
C LEU A 268 21.27 -1.36 3.31
N TRP A 269 21.89 -1.69 4.44
CA TRP A 269 21.81 -3.01 5.06
C TRP A 269 20.36 -3.38 5.42
N ALA A 270 19.67 -2.52 6.18
CA ALA A 270 18.28 -2.77 6.58
C ALA A 270 17.36 -2.92 5.37
N ASN A 271 17.54 -2.11 4.32
CA ASN A 271 16.77 -2.24 3.09
C ASN A 271 17.06 -3.56 2.35
N ALA A 272 18.32 -3.99 2.29
CA ALA A 272 18.68 -5.27 1.69
C ALA A 272 17.98 -6.44 2.42
N LEU A 273 17.95 -6.41 3.75
CA LEU A 273 17.25 -7.42 4.55
C LEU A 273 15.74 -7.44 4.25
N ARG A 274 15.10 -6.27 4.11
CA ARG A 274 13.68 -6.20 3.67
C ARG A 274 13.45 -6.88 2.33
N ARG A 275 14.34 -6.66 1.34
CA ARG A 275 14.22 -7.32 0.03
C ARG A 275 14.38 -8.84 0.11
N ILE A 276 15.22 -9.35 1.01
CA ILE A 276 15.35 -10.79 1.26
C ILE A 276 14.04 -11.34 1.82
N GLU A 277 13.44 -10.66 2.80
CA GLU A 277 12.17 -11.06 3.42
C GLU A 277 11.01 -11.06 2.41
N GLU A 278 10.96 -10.09 1.50
CA GLU A 278 10.02 -10.07 0.37
C GLU A 278 10.31 -11.11 -0.73
N LYS A 279 11.40 -11.87 -0.61
CA LYS A 279 11.90 -12.81 -1.64
C LYS A 279 12.27 -12.13 -2.96
N ARG A 280 12.65 -10.85 -2.92
CA ARG A 280 13.17 -10.07 -4.05
C ARG A 280 14.69 -10.15 -4.10
N PHE A 281 15.21 -11.34 -4.42
CA PHE A 281 16.64 -11.63 -4.26
C PHE A 281 17.57 -10.84 -5.18
N VAL A 282 17.15 -10.54 -6.41
CA VAL A 282 17.89 -9.67 -7.35
C VAL A 282 18.11 -8.28 -6.72
N ASP A 283 17.04 -7.72 -6.15
CA ASP A 283 17.05 -6.43 -5.47
C ASP A 283 17.94 -6.44 -4.22
N ALA A 284 17.86 -7.50 -3.43
CA ALA A 284 18.69 -7.69 -2.23
C ALA A 284 20.18 -7.75 -2.56
N VAL A 285 20.55 -8.59 -3.54
CA VAL A 285 21.95 -8.78 -3.96
C VAL A 285 22.55 -7.50 -4.52
N ALA A 286 21.81 -6.73 -5.31
CA ALA A 286 22.27 -5.43 -5.80
C ALA A 286 22.59 -4.46 -4.65
N ARG A 287 21.77 -4.43 -3.60
CA ARG A 287 21.97 -3.58 -2.42
C ARG A 287 23.14 -4.04 -1.56
N LEU A 288 23.29 -5.33 -1.33
CA LEU A 288 24.43 -5.90 -0.59
C LEU A 288 25.75 -5.66 -1.33
N TYR A 289 25.76 -5.78 -2.65
CA TYR A 289 26.92 -5.43 -3.47
C TYR A 289 27.27 -3.94 -3.34
N ARG A 290 26.27 -3.06 -3.46
CA ARG A 290 26.48 -1.61 -3.27
C ARG A 290 26.97 -1.28 -1.87
N LEU A 291 26.52 -2.02 -0.86
CA LEU A 291 26.98 -1.88 0.51
C LEU A 291 28.46 -2.26 0.65
N CYS A 292 28.89 -3.36 0.01
CA CYS A 292 30.30 -3.75 -0.04
C CYS A 292 31.18 -2.64 -0.65
N GLU A 293 30.73 -2.00 -1.74
CA GLU A 293 31.40 -0.84 -2.32
C GLU A 293 31.47 0.33 -1.32
N LEU A 294 30.34 0.67 -0.69
CA LEU A 294 30.28 1.78 0.25
C LEU A 294 31.13 1.54 1.51
N ILE A 295 31.28 0.28 1.96
CA ILE A 295 32.17 -0.07 3.08
C ILE A 295 33.63 0.25 2.73
N ALA A 296 34.10 -0.14 1.54
CA ALA A 296 35.45 0.19 1.10
C ALA A 296 35.65 1.69 0.93
N GLN A 297 34.69 2.39 0.31
CA GLN A 297 34.71 3.85 0.17
C GLN A 297 34.76 4.56 1.52
N PHE A 298 33.92 4.12 2.47
CA PHE A 298 33.89 4.62 3.83
C PHE A 298 35.24 4.44 4.51
N ARG A 299 35.82 3.22 4.45
CA ARG A 299 37.10 2.92 5.11
C ARG A 299 38.26 3.70 4.50
N LEU A 300 38.40 3.70 3.17
CA LEU A 300 39.44 4.46 2.47
C LEU A 300 39.38 5.95 2.79
N TRP A 301 38.18 6.53 2.84
CA TRP A 301 38.03 7.94 3.14
C TRP A 301 38.31 8.25 4.62
N HIS A 302 37.67 7.56 5.56
CA HIS A 302 37.74 7.91 6.98
C HIS A 302 39.06 7.53 7.66
N GLN A 303 39.73 6.47 7.18
CA GLN A 303 40.98 5.98 7.77
C GLN A 303 42.22 6.48 7.00
N HIS A 304 42.12 6.62 5.68
CA HIS A 304 43.26 6.89 4.80
C HIS A 304 43.14 8.19 4.00
N GLU A 305 42.01 8.92 4.10
CA GLU A 305 41.72 10.13 3.33
C GLU A 305 41.86 9.97 1.81
N ILE A 306 41.43 8.81 1.29
CA ILE A 306 41.47 8.46 -0.13
C ILE A 306 40.04 8.44 -0.70
N ASP A 307 39.79 9.26 -1.74
CA ASP A 307 38.55 9.23 -2.51
C ASP A 307 38.69 8.25 -3.69
N THR A 308 37.89 7.19 -3.69
CA THR A 308 37.88 6.19 -4.79
C THR A 308 37.50 6.76 -6.17
N SER A 309 36.85 7.93 -6.21
CA SER A 309 36.45 8.62 -7.43
C SER A 309 37.49 9.60 -7.98
N ASP A 310 38.56 9.84 -7.21
CA ASP A 310 39.70 10.68 -7.57
C ASP A 310 40.89 10.36 -6.65
N VAL A 311 41.50 9.19 -6.86
CA VAL A 311 42.56 8.69 -5.96
C VAL A 311 43.80 9.58 -6.06
N ASP A 312 44.22 10.13 -4.93
CA ASP A 312 45.48 10.83 -4.80
C ASP A 312 46.66 9.84 -4.83
N MET A 313 47.31 9.76 -5.99
CA MET A 313 48.44 8.86 -6.24
C MET A 313 49.67 9.13 -5.36
N SER A 314 49.71 10.25 -4.63
CA SER A 314 50.77 10.51 -3.64
C SER A 314 50.56 9.76 -2.32
N LYS A 315 49.31 9.38 -2.01
CA LYS A 315 48.92 8.71 -0.75
C LYS A 315 48.93 7.18 -0.84
N VAL A 316 49.14 6.60 -2.03
CA VAL A 316 49.05 5.16 -2.26
C VAL A 316 50.42 4.47 -2.23
N PRO A 317 50.51 3.21 -1.76
CA PRO A 317 51.74 2.44 -1.77
C PRO A 317 52.31 2.24 -3.19
N GLU A 318 53.63 2.25 -3.32
CA GLU A 318 54.31 2.07 -4.62
C GLU A 318 53.92 0.75 -5.31
N SER A 319 53.68 -0.31 -4.52
CA SER A 319 53.30 -1.64 -5.00
C SER A 319 52.02 -1.68 -5.83
N VAL A 320 51.11 -0.72 -5.65
CA VAL A 320 49.83 -0.67 -6.36
C VAL A 320 49.71 0.50 -7.35
N LYS A 321 50.65 1.45 -7.34
CA LYS A 321 50.57 2.67 -8.18
C LYS A 321 50.34 2.38 -9.65
N GLU A 322 51.16 1.52 -10.24
CA GLU A 322 51.05 1.18 -11.67
C GLU A 322 49.67 0.59 -12.01
N LYS A 323 49.10 -0.21 -11.11
CA LYS A 323 47.77 -0.80 -11.29
C LYS A 323 46.67 0.25 -11.21
N LEU A 324 46.75 1.16 -10.23
CA LEU A 324 45.76 2.23 -10.07
C LEU A 324 45.80 3.21 -11.24
N GLU A 325 46.99 3.51 -11.78
CA GLU A 325 47.17 4.42 -12.91
C GLU A 325 46.38 3.98 -14.15
N ARG A 326 46.15 2.68 -14.34
CA ARG A 326 45.34 2.13 -15.44
C ARG A 326 43.86 2.54 -15.37
N TYR A 327 43.40 3.02 -14.23
CA TYR A 327 42.04 3.53 -14.02
C TYR A 327 41.93 5.05 -14.18
N ARG A 328 42.97 5.71 -14.70
CA ARG A 328 42.90 7.13 -15.04
C ARG A 328 41.95 7.34 -16.21
N ASN A 329 40.92 8.15 -16.00
CA ASN A 329 39.99 8.54 -17.06
C ASN A 329 40.52 9.71 -17.90
N GLU A 330 39.79 10.05 -18.97
CA GLU A 330 40.15 11.14 -19.90
C GLU A 330 40.26 12.52 -19.22
N LYS A 331 39.61 12.71 -18.07
CA LYS A 331 39.68 13.95 -17.27
C LYS A 331 40.86 13.95 -16.31
N GLY A 332 41.72 12.93 -16.36
CA GLY A 332 42.88 12.78 -15.51
C GLY A 332 42.58 12.30 -14.10
N LYS A 333 41.35 11.86 -13.78
CA LYS A 333 41.00 11.33 -12.45
C LYS A 333 41.19 9.82 -12.39
N VAL A 334 41.72 9.31 -11.28
CA VAL A 334 41.89 7.87 -11.06
C VAL A 334 40.66 7.33 -10.33
N GLN A 335 39.84 6.53 -11.03
CA GLN A 335 38.53 6.05 -10.55
C GLN A 335 38.51 4.53 -10.42
N ILE A 336 38.55 4.05 -9.18
CA ILE A 336 38.81 2.63 -8.93
C ILE A 336 37.52 1.84 -8.60
N PRO A 337 37.34 0.62 -9.16
CA PRO A 337 36.19 -0.23 -8.87
C PRO A 337 36.31 -0.91 -7.49
N LEU A 338 35.26 -1.64 -7.09
CA LEU A 338 35.17 -2.42 -5.85
C LEU A 338 36.44 -3.23 -5.56
N GLN A 339 36.79 -4.13 -6.48
CA GLN A 339 37.93 -5.04 -6.30
C GLN A 339 39.23 -4.27 -6.04
N THR A 340 39.49 -3.25 -6.84
CA THR A 340 40.71 -2.43 -6.70
C THR A 340 40.70 -1.58 -5.44
N SER A 341 39.51 -1.19 -4.93
CA SER A 341 39.39 -0.50 -3.64
C SER A 341 39.81 -1.40 -2.47
N TYR A 342 39.41 -2.67 -2.49
CA TYR A 342 39.81 -3.65 -1.47
C TYR A 342 41.28 -4.06 -1.58
N GLU A 343 41.81 -4.22 -2.80
CA GLU A 343 43.24 -4.46 -3.02
C GLU A 343 44.11 -3.29 -2.51
N LEU A 344 43.65 -2.05 -2.69
CA LEU A 344 44.30 -0.87 -2.13
C LEU A 344 44.27 -0.88 -0.59
N LEU A 345 43.12 -1.20 0.02
CA LEU A 345 43.02 -1.39 1.47
C LEU A 345 44.00 -2.46 1.98
N ALA A 346 44.12 -3.58 1.27
CA ALA A 346 45.06 -4.65 1.64
C ALA A 346 46.52 -4.18 1.53
N ALA A 347 46.86 -3.45 0.47
CA ALA A 347 48.19 -2.87 0.30
C ALA A 347 48.54 -1.80 1.36
N LEU A 348 47.52 -1.15 1.93
CA LEU A 348 47.65 -0.23 3.06
C LEU A 348 47.72 -0.96 4.43
N GLY A 349 47.64 -2.30 4.46
CA GLY A 349 47.62 -3.10 5.68
C GLY A 349 46.31 -2.96 6.48
N ASP A 350 45.20 -2.65 5.80
CA ASP A 350 43.89 -2.51 6.45
C ASP A 350 43.18 -3.86 6.56
N GLU A 351 42.71 -4.18 7.77
CA GLU A 351 41.97 -5.40 8.09
C GLU A 351 40.73 -5.67 7.21
N ILE A 352 40.14 -4.63 6.60
CA ILE A 352 39.00 -4.80 5.67
C ILE A 352 39.49 -5.26 4.31
N GLY A 353 40.67 -4.80 3.88
CA GLY A 353 41.34 -5.25 2.67
C GLY A 353 41.79 -6.70 2.78
N GLU A 354 42.30 -7.12 3.94
CA GLU A 354 42.70 -8.51 4.18
C GLU A 354 41.55 -9.51 4.03
N GLU A 355 40.33 -9.12 4.43
CA GLU A 355 39.12 -9.94 4.25
C GLU A 355 38.73 -10.12 2.77
N TRP A 356 39.26 -9.29 1.86
CA TRP A 356 38.99 -9.45 0.44
C TRP A 356 39.45 -10.80 -0.09
N ASP A 357 40.52 -11.36 0.47
CA ASP A 357 41.02 -12.67 0.11
C ASP A 357 40.18 -13.83 0.64
N ASN A 358 39.16 -13.55 1.45
CA ASN A 358 38.18 -14.55 1.89
C ASN A 358 37.46 -15.15 0.67
N PRO A 359 37.62 -16.48 0.43
CA PRO A 359 36.97 -17.15 -0.70
C PRO A 359 35.46 -17.01 -0.70
N GLU A 360 34.81 -16.95 0.46
CA GLU A 360 33.36 -16.81 0.58
C GLU A 360 32.88 -15.47 0.01
N LEU A 361 33.57 -14.38 0.32
CA LEU A 361 33.26 -13.05 -0.21
C LEU A 361 33.47 -13.00 -1.73
N LYS A 362 34.60 -13.52 -2.23
CA LYS A 362 34.88 -13.59 -3.67
C LYS A 362 33.83 -14.43 -4.40
N HIS A 363 33.45 -15.59 -3.86
CA HIS A 363 32.43 -16.45 -4.45
C HIS A 363 31.05 -15.80 -4.45
N ALA A 364 30.64 -15.15 -3.36
CA ALA A 364 29.35 -14.48 -3.28
C ALA A 364 29.24 -13.31 -4.28
N ILE A 365 30.32 -12.53 -4.43
CA ILE A 365 30.40 -11.47 -5.43
C ILE A 365 30.41 -12.03 -6.86
N SER A 366 31.12 -13.14 -7.08
CA SER A 366 31.14 -13.82 -8.39
C SER A 366 29.76 -14.36 -8.79
N ALA A 367 29.03 -14.97 -7.85
CA ALA A 367 27.67 -15.46 -8.08
C ALA A 367 26.71 -14.33 -8.53
N ARG A 368 26.86 -13.13 -7.96
CA ARG A 368 26.14 -11.93 -8.45
C ARG A 368 26.51 -11.62 -9.90
N ASN A 369 27.78 -11.66 -10.26
CA ASN A 369 28.25 -11.32 -11.61
C ASN A 369 27.71 -12.26 -12.69
N CYS A 370 27.52 -13.55 -12.36
CA CYS A 370 26.91 -14.56 -13.23
C CYS A 370 25.38 -14.47 -13.32
N SER A 371 24.75 -13.69 -12.43
CA SER A 371 23.29 -13.56 -12.40
C SER A 371 22.76 -12.50 -13.37
N ILE A 372 21.45 -12.56 -13.62
CA ILE A 372 20.68 -11.56 -14.38
C ILE A 372 20.76 -10.15 -13.76
N ALA A 373 21.18 -10.03 -12.50
CA ALA A 373 21.39 -8.75 -11.82
C ALA A 373 22.69 -8.04 -12.27
N ALA A 374 23.48 -8.64 -13.16
CA ALA A 374 24.80 -8.18 -13.56
C ALA A 374 25.12 -8.49 -15.03
N HIS A 375 26.05 -9.42 -15.28
CA HIS A 375 26.59 -9.70 -16.61
C HIS A 375 26.19 -11.07 -17.15
N GLY A 376 25.55 -11.92 -16.34
CA GLY A 376 25.06 -13.23 -16.78
C GLY A 376 23.54 -13.29 -16.89
N LEU A 377 23.00 -14.51 -16.94
CA LEU A 377 21.58 -14.78 -17.21
C LEU A 377 20.93 -15.66 -16.14
N GLU A 378 21.67 -16.04 -15.10
CA GLU A 378 21.16 -16.93 -14.06
C GLU A 378 20.20 -16.19 -13.10
N PRO A 379 19.10 -16.82 -12.66
CA PRO A 379 18.26 -16.24 -11.62
C PRO A 379 19.03 -16.16 -10.30
N VAL A 380 18.71 -15.16 -9.48
CA VAL A 380 19.27 -15.05 -8.12
C VAL A 380 18.38 -15.83 -7.15
N SER A 381 18.96 -16.82 -6.46
CA SER A 381 18.28 -17.59 -5.42
C SER A 381 18.42 -16.95 -4.03
N ASP A 382 17.63 -17.44 -3.08
CA ASP A 382 17.75 -17.16 -1.65
C ASP A 382 19.14 -17.50 -1.11
N GLU A 383 19.70 -18.64 -1.52
CA GLU A 383 21.04 -19.08 -1.13
C GLU A 383 22.12 -18.07 -1.53
N VAL A 384 22.05 -17.51 -2.74
CA VAL A 384 23.00 -16.48 -3.20
C VAL A 384 22.86 -15.21 -2.36
N ALA A 385 21.64 -14.78 -2.07
CA ALA A 385 21.39 -13.60 -1.25
C ALA A 385 21.88 -13.78 0.19
N GLU A 386 21.60 -14.92 0.81
CA GLU A 386 22.03 -15.23 2.19
C GLU A 386 23.56 -15.40 2.29
N LYS A 387 24.21 -16.03 1.31
CA LYS A 387 25.68 -16.11 1.25
C LYS A 387 26.32 -14.73 1.17
N LEU A 388 25.83 -13.85 0.29
CA LEU A 388 26.36 -12.50 0.16
C LEU A 388 26.11 -11.67 1.41
N LYS A 389 24.93 -11.79 2.02
CA LYS A 389 24.61 -11.16 3.31
C LYS A 389 25.59 -11.61 4.39
N GLY A 390 25.82 -12.91 4.54
CA GLY A 390 26.77 -13.48 5.50
C GLY A 390 28.22 -13.03 5.27
N ALA A 391 28.63 -12.83 4.02
CA ALA A 391 29.96 -12.32 3.70
C ALA A 391 30.13 -10.81 3.93
N VAL A 392 29.06 -10.01 3.73
CA VAL A 392 29.10 -8.55 3.89
C VAL A 392 28.94 -8.12 5.35
N GLU A 393 28.18 -8.85 6.17
CA GLU A 393 27.92 -8.48 7.57
C GLU A 393 29.18 -8.29 8.42
N PRO A 394 30.20 -9.18 8.38
CA PRO A 394 31.44 -8.99 9.13
C PRO A 394 32.16 -7.70 8.75
N LEU A 395 32.20 -7.38 7.45
CA LEU A 395 32.81 -6.15 6.94
C LEU A 395 32.06 -4.91 7.46
N LEU A 396 30.73 -4.95 7.44
CA LEU A 396 29.90 -3.88 7.98
C LEU A 396 30.14 -3.67 9.48
N ARG A 397 30.28 -4.76 10.26
CA ARG A 397 30.56 -4.69 11.70
C ARG A 397 31.93 -4.09 12.01
N LYS A 398 32.92 -4.23 11.14
CA LYS A 398 34.24 -3.55 11.29
C LYS A 398 34.13 -2.03 11.18
N VAL A 399 33.26 -1.51 10.30
CA VAL A 399 33.05 -0.05 10.13
C VAL A 399 31.93 0.53 11.00
N VAL A 400 30.98 -0.30 11.42
CA VAL A 400 29.89 0.05 12.35
C VAL A 400 29.87 -0.97 13.51
N PRO A 401 30.76 -0.86 14.51
CA PRO A 401 30.83 -1.81 15.62
C PRO A 401 29.54 -1.88 16.46
N ASP A 402 28.78 -0.78 16.49
CA ASP A 402 27.50 -0.64 17.17
C ASP A 402 26.29 -0.97 16.28
N LEU A 403 26.49 -1.72 15.18
CA LEU A 403 25.46 -2.05 14.18
C LEU A 403 24.13 -2.50 14.82
N GLY A 404 24.18 -3.39 15.81
CA GLY A 404 22.98 -3.91 16.48
C GLY A 404 22.16 -2.84 17.23
N ARG A 405 22.79 -1.74 17.66
CA ARG A 405 22.08 -0.59 18.27
C ARG A 405 21.56 0.39 17.22
N GLN A 406 22.14 0.38 16.03
CA GLN A 406 21.78 1.27 14.94
C GLN A 406 20.60 0.72 14.12
N ILE A 407 20.58 -0.60 13.85
CA ILE A 407 19.55 -1.28 13.03
C ILE A 407 18.11 -0.89 13.41
N PRO A 408 17.70 -0.88 14.70
CA PRO A 408 16.32 -0.53 15.05
C PRO A 408 15.87 0.85 14.53
N ASN A 409 16.78 1.81 14.34
CA ASN A 409 16.42 3.13 13.80
C ASN A 409 16.09 3.11 12.30
N ALA A 410 16.57 2.09 11.58
CA ALA A 410 16.37 1.87 10.14
C ALA A 410 15.31 0.80 9.84
N GLU A 411 14.76 0.17 10.88
CA GLU A 411 13.60 -0.73 10.76
C GLU A 411 12.31 0.07 10.55
N PHE A 412 11.41 -0.47 9.74
CA PHE A 412 10.11 0.14 9.49
C PHE A 412 9.09 -0.34 10.53
N PRO A 413 8.12 0.50 10.92
CA PRO A 413 7.14 0.15 11.93
C PRO A 413 6.15 -0.89 11.39
N SER A 414 5.60 -1.69 12.29
CA SER A 414 4.40 -2.49 12.03
C SER A 414 3.18 -1.77 12.60
N LEU A 415 2.32 -1.30 11.71
CA LEU A 415 1.13 -0.53 12.06
C LEU A 415 -0.02 -1.46 12.49
N GLN A 416 -0.88 -0.97 13.38
CA GLN A 416 -2.14 -1.62 13.74
C GLN A 416 -3.31 -0.73 13.26
N PRO A 417 -4.35 -1.31 12.64
CA PRO A 417 -5.47 -0.57 12.06
C PRO A 417 -6.44 0.02 13.09
#